data_AF-A0A6G9YS65-F1
#
_entry.id   AF-A0A6G9YS65-F1
#
_cell.length_a   1.000
_cell.length_b   1.000
_cell.length_c   1.000
_cell.angle_alpha   90.00
_cell.angle_beta   90.00
_cell.angle_gamma   90.00
#
_symmetry.space_group_name_H-M   'P 1'
#
loop_
_entity.id
_entity.type
_entity.pdbx_description
1 polymer ?
#
loop_
_entity_poly.entity_id
_entity_poly.type
_entity_poly.pdbx_seq_one_letter_code
_entity_poly.pdbx_strand_id
1 'polypeptide(L)'
;MNRKSCVRASVLLAAALLGLATAACGGSDNGAAQANTSAKRTSAANTPVPETKSSIGREFTADPTIVGAHPISFESWRKVAEDKIAVNFQVGAPECYGVDASVAETDKTVTVELRSGTRADATGRMCTMIAVFGTLELPLKSPLGNRQVLSAV
;
A
#
# COMPACT_ATOMS: atom_id res chain seq x y z
N MET A 1 58.95 -7.48 -17.21
CA MET A 1 59.02 -7.73 -18.68
C MET A 1 57.77 -8.54 -19.06
N ASN A 2 56.75 -7.92 -19.65
CA ASN A 2 56.47 -7.87 -21.12
C ASN A 2 56.24 -9.28 -21.70
N ARG A 3 55.14 -9.67 -22.36
CA ARG A 3 54.23 -9.00 -23.33
C ARG A 3 53.03 -9.95 -23.59
N LYS A 4 51.78 -9.46 -23.61
CA LYS A 4 50.97 -8.95 -24.75
C LYS A 4 50.23 -10.01 -25.58
N SER A 5 48.94 -9.70 -25.75
CA SER A 5 47.84 -10.24 -26.56
C SER A 5 48.15 -10.74 -27.97
N CYS A 6 47.24 -11.56 -28.53
CA CYS A 6 46.93 -11.55 -29.95
C CYS A 6 45.42 -11.81 -30.20
N VAL A 7 44.70 -10.74 -30.55
CA VAL A 7 43.39 -10.73 -31.21
C VAL A 7 43.67 -10.29 -32.65
N ARG A 8 43.38 -11.12 -33.68
CA ARG A 8 43.21 -10.81 -35.13
C ARG A 8 42.48 -12.01 -35.77
N ALA A 9 41.59 -11.94 -36.76
CA ALA A 9 41.43 -11.03 -37.91
C ALA A 9 39.91 -11.01 -38.30
N SER A 10 39.25 -9.91 -38.68
CA SER A 10 39.48 -8.94 -39.76
C SER A 10 39.30 -9.52 -41.17
N VAL A 11 38.11 -9.30 -41.77
CA VAL A 11 37.98 -9.03 -43.21
C VAL A 11 37.13 -7.77 -43.38
N LEU A 12 37.77 -6.78 -43.99
CA LEU A 12 37.26 -5.47 -44.38
C LEU A 12 36.67 -5.56 -45.79
N LEU A 13 35.63 -4.76 -46.09
CA LEU A 13 35.58 -4.03 -47.36
C LEU A 13 34.84 -2.71 -47.15
N ALA A 14 35.46 -1.63 -47.62
CA ALA A 14 35.11 -0.24 -47.38
C ALA A 14 34.75 0.47 -48.70
N ALA A 15 33.85 1.45 -48.64
CA ALA A 15 33.81 2.68 -49.44
C ALA A 15 32.69 3.59 -48.84
N ALA A 16 32.98 4.67 -48.11
CA ALA A 16 33.31 6.04 -48.58
C ALA A 16 32.12 6.72 -49.31
N LEU A 17 31.71 7.98 -49.09
CA LEU A 17 32.17 9.15 -48.31
C LEU A 17 31.09 10.29 -48.52
N LEU A 18 31.04 11.26 -47.59
CA LEU A 18 30.56 12.67 -47.70
C LEU A 18 29.07 13.05 -47.50
N GLY A 19 28.83 13.93 -46.50
CA GLY A 19 27.67 14.82 -46.42
C GLY A 19 27.42 15.47 -45.04
N LEU A 20 28.08 16.60 -44.74
CA LEU A 20 27.85 17.48 -43.58
C LEU A 20 26.53 18.28 -43.71
N ALA A 21 25.77 18.44 -42.62
CA ALA A 21 25.04 19.69 -42.33
C ALA A 21 24.66 19.78 -40.84
N THR A 22 25.41 20.60 -40.09
CA THR A 22 25.00 21.18 -38.81
C THR A 22 23.92 22.23 -39.07
N ALA A 23 22.69 22.00 -38.60
CA ALA A 23 21.70 23.06 -38.44
C ALA A 23 21.82 23.62 -37.02
N ALA A 24 22.48 24.78 -36.93
CA ALA A 24 22.47 25.65 -35.77
C ALA A 24 21.26 26.60 -35.86
N CYS A 25 20.53 26.74 -34.74
CA CYS A 25 19.80 27.94 -34.29
C CYS A 25 19.34 27.59 -32.85
N GLY A 26 19.62 28.30 -31.75
CA GLY A 26 20.03 29.68 -31.54
C GLY A 26 18.98 30.38 -30.67
N GLY A 27 19.27 30.63 -29.39
CA GLY A 27 18.68 31.77 -28.65
C GLY A 27 18.07 31.53 -27.25
N SER A 28 18.77 32.08 -26.25
CA SER A 28 18.26 32.74 -25.03
C SER A 28 18.06 31.94 -23.74
N ASP A 29 18.96 32.22 -22.79
CA ASP A 29 18.78 32.05 -21.34
C ASP A 29 17.40 32.52 -20.89
N ASN A 30 16.68 31.66 -20.17
CA ASN A 30 15.69 32.06 -19.17
C ASN A 30 15.63 30.95 -18.12
N GLY A 31 16.02 31.28 -16.89
CA GLY A 31 15.99 30.36 -15.76
C GLY A 31 14.59 29.81 -15.54
N ALA A 32 14.39 28.56 -15.96
CA ALA A 32 13.29 27.75 -15.47
C ALA A 32 13.87 26.87 -14.36
N ALA A 33 13.59 27.26 -13.11
CA ALA A 33 13.79 26.38 -11.98
C ALA A 33 13.16 25.02 -12.33
N GLN A 34 13.96 23.96 -12.36
CA GLN A 34 13.45 22.61 -12.43
C GLN A 34 12.65 22.40 -11.15
N ALA A 35 11.34 22.58 -11.25
CA ALA A 35 10.44 22.32 -10.15
C ALA A 35 10.67 20.87 -9.75
N ASN A 36 11.23 20.68 -8.55
CA ASN A 36 11.19 19.41 -7.86
C ASN A 36 9.71 19.13 -7.57
N THR A 37 8.96 18.67 -8.56
CA THR A 37 7.71 17.97 -8.34
C THR A 37 8.07 16.66 -7.67
N SER A 38 8.27 16.74 -6.35
CA SER A 38 7.89 15.65 -5.48
C SER A 38 6.43 15.39 -5.80
N ALA A 39 6.18 14.45 -6.72
CA ALA A 39 4.88 13.89 -6.91
C ALA A 39 4.52 13.29 -5.56
N LYS A 40 3.78 14.04 -4.76
CA LYS A 40 3.07 13.51 -3.63
C LYS A 40 2.21 12.41 -4.25
N ARG A 41 2.60 11.16 -4.04
CA ARG A 41 1.71 10.02 -4.29
C ARG A 41 0.53 10.24 -3.35
N THR A 42 -0.48 10.94 -3.84
CA THR A 42 -1.81 10.84 -3.28
C THR A 42 -2.21 9.42 -3.63
N SER A 43 -1.96 8.49 -2.69
CA SER A 43 -2.64 7.20 -2.70
C SER A 43 -4.10 7.53 -2.92
N ALA A 44 -4.67 7.13 -4.05
CA ALA A 44 -6.10 7.23 -4.25
C ALA A 44 -6.71 6.52 -3.03
N ALA A 45 -7.45 7.26 -2.21
CA ALA A 45 -7.99 6.72 -0.97
C ALA A 45 -8.78 5.45 -1.33
N ASN A 46 -8.33 4.29 -0.84
CA ASN A 46 -9.16 3.11 -0.77
C ASN A 46 -10.33 3.49 0.13
N THR A 47 -11.38 4.05 -0.48
CA THR A 47 -12.59 4.41 0.22
C THR A 47 -13.34 3.09 0.39
N PRO A 48 -13.38 2.51 1.59
CA PRO A 48 -13.94 1.20 1.78
C PRO A 48 -15.44 1.28 1.55
N VAL A 49 -16.01 0.24 0.95
CA VAL A 49 -17.40 0.29 0.48
C VAL A 49 -18.34 0.07 1.68
N PRO A 50 -19.36 0.93 1.89
CA PRO A 50 -20.40 0.65 2.86
C PRO A 50 -21.13 -0.64 2.48
N GLU A 51 -21.25 -1.58 3.42
CA GLU A 51 -21.97 -2.83 3.17
C GLU A 51 -23.47 -2.59 3.06
N THR A 52 -24.06 -3.10 1.98
CA THR A 52 -25.51 -3.11 1.75
C THR A 52 -26.17 -4.42 2.16
N LYS A 53 -25.37 -5.48 2.36
CA LYS A 53 -25.81 -6.80 2.82
C LYS A 53 -24.87 -7.23 3.95
N SER A 54 -25.43 -7.87 4.98
CA SER A 54 -24.64 -8.35 6.10
C SER A 54 -23.70 -9.46 5.64
N SER A 55 -22.43 -9.12 5.39
CA SER A 55 -21.38 -10.10 5.19
C SER A 55 -20.72 -10.32 6.55
N ILE A 56 -21.01 -11.46 7.17
CA ILE A 56 -20.45 -11.77 8.49
C ILE A 56 -19.22 -12.63 8.25
N GLY A 57 -18.06 -11.99 8.27
CA GLY A 57 -16.77 -12.67 8.36
C GLY A 57 -16.57 -13.29 9.73
N ARG A 58 -15.47 -14.03 9.89
CA ARG A 58 -15.08 -14.54 11.20
C ARG A 58 -14.75 -13.37 12.12
N GLU A 59 -15.32 -13.37 13.31
CA GLU A 59 -15.02 -12.33 14.30
C GLU A 59 -13.57 -12.40 14.75
N PHE A 60 -12.93 -11.23 14.78
CA PHE A 60 -11.62 -10.99 15.36
C PHE A 60 -11.75 -10.05 16.57
N THR A 61 -10.86 -10.23 17.52
CA THR A 61 -10.63 -9.28 18.62
C THR A 61 -9.31 -8.57 18.37
N ALA A 62 -9.25 -7.27 18.63
CA ALA A 62 -8.01 -6.51 18.52
C ALA A 62 -6.95 -7.07 19.48
N ASP A 63 -5.76 -7.34 18.94
CA ASP A 63 -4.61 -7.89 19.65
C ASP A 63 -3.40 -6.97 19.43
N PRO A 64 -3.11 -6.05 20.38
CA PRO A 64 -2.00 -5.12 20.24
C PRO A 64 -0.62 -5.80 20.40
N THR A 65 -0.58 -7.10 20.72
CA THR A 65 0.67 -7.85 20.94
C THR A 65 1.19 -8.54 19.67
N ILE A 66 0.53 -8.33 18.52
CA ILE A 66 0.96 -8.89 17.23
C ILE A 66 2.43 -8.56 16.91
N VAL A 67 3.16 -9.58 16.49
CA VAL A 67 4.57 -9.50 16.09
C VAL A 67 4.66 -9.26 14.60
N GLY A 68 5.55 -8.34 14.18
CA GLY A 68 5.70 -7.97 12.78
C GLY A 68 4.48 -7.23 12.23
N ALA A 69 3.88 -6.37 13.05
CA ALA A 69 2.67 -5.63 12.69
C ALA A 69 2.89 -4.78 11.42
N HIS A 70 2.05 -4.99 10.41
CA HIS A 70 2.07 -4.29 9.14
C HIS A 70 0.66 -3.85 8.74
N PRO A 71 0.51 -2.69 8.06
CA PRO A 71 -0.81 -2.22 7.64
C PRO A 71 -1.48 -3.17 6.65
N ILE A 72 -2.79 -3.33 6.78
CA ILE A 72 -3.65 -4.04 5.83
C ILE A 72 -4.88 -3.19 5.50
N SER A 73 -5.42 -3.35 4.29
CA SER A 73 -6.68 -2.71 3.89
C SER A 73 -7.87 -3.54 4.37
N PHE A 74 -9.01 -2.88 4.58
CA PHE A 74 -10.31 -3.54 4.73
C PHE A 74 -11.19 -3.22 3.52
N GLU A 75 -12.01 -4.18 3.11
CA GLU A 75 -12.77 -4.15 1.86
C GLU A 75 -14.09 -3.40 2.04
N SER A 76 -14.71 -3.56 3.21
CA SER A 76 -16.04 -3.02 3.48
C SER A 76 -16.24 -2.68 4.95
N TRP A 77 -17.28 -1.88 5.24
CA TRP A 77 -17.66 -1.53 6.60
C TRP A 77 -19.17 -1.42 6.76
N ARG A 78 -19.67 -1.56 7.99
CA ARG A 78 -21.07 -1.29 8.34
C ARG A 78 -21.19 -0.61 9.70
N LYS A 79 -22.27 0.15 9.88
CA LYS A 79 -22.69 0.63 11.19
C LYS A 79 -23.31 -0.52 11.99
N VAL A 80 -22.79 -0.78 13.18
CA VAL A 80 -23.34 -1.80 14.11
C VAL A 80 -24.21 -1.12 15.17
N ALA A 81 -23.77 0.02 15.68
CA ALA A 81 -24.51 0.91 16.57
C ALA A 81 -24.16 2.37 16.22
N GLU A 82 -24.79 3.36 16.87
CA GLU A 82 -24.49 4.76 16.59
C GLU A 82 -23.00 5.07 16.74
N ASP A 83 -22.35 4.56 17.77
CA ASP A 83 -20.94 4.74 18.13
C ASP A 83 -20.08 3.50 17.85
N LYS A 84 -20.50 2.64 16.92
CA LYS A 84 -19.76 1.40 16.61
C LYS A 84 -19.88 1.02 15.15
N ILE A 85 -18.75 0.69 14.55
CA ILE A 85 -18.68 0.11 13.20
C ILE A 85 -18.09 -1.29 13.23
N ALA A 86 -18.35 -2.08 12.19
CA ALA A 86 -17.61 -3.29 11.87
C ALA A 86 -16.91 -3.09 10.53
N VAL A 87 -15.65 -3.49 10.44
CA VAL A 87 -14.87 -3.51 9.20
C VAL A 87 -14.60 -4.96 8.80
N ASN A 88 -14.63 -5.25 7.50
CA ASN A 88 -14.36 -6.59 6.99
C ASN A 88 -13.14 -6.61 6.07
N PHE A 89 -12.30 -7.64 6.24
CA PHE A 89 -10.97 -7.71 5.65
C PHE A 89 -10.57 -9.16 5.38
N GLN A 90 -9.49 -9.34 4.64
CA GLN A 90 -8.84 -10.64 4.47
C GLN A 90 -7.59 -10.70 5.34
N VAL A 91 -7.43 -11.80 6.06
CA VAL A 91 -6.26 -12.06 6.92
C VAL A 91 -5.93 -13.54 6.94
N GLY A 92 -4.73 -13.91 7.39
CA GLY A 92 -4.38 -15.31 7.64
C GLY A 92 -5.25 -15.96 8.73
N ALA A 93 -5.09 -17.26 8.91
CA ALA A 93 -5.89 -18.03 9.86
C ALA A 93 -5.76 -17.46 11.31
N PRO A 94 -6.88 -17.27 12.03
CA PRO A 94 -6.95 -16.54 13.30
C PRO A 94 -6.16 -17.21 14.44
N GLU A 95 -5.90 -18.51 14.33
CA GLU A 95 -5.03 -19.20 15.28
C GLU A 95 -3.59 -18.67 15.20
N CYS A 96 -3.15 -18.19 14.04
CA CYS A 96 -1.77 -17.77 13.77
C CYS A 96 -1.59 -16.27 13.61
N TYR A 97 -2.59 -15.59 13.05
CA TYR A 97 -2.53 -14.18 12.73
C TYR A 97 -3.52 -13.40 13.57
N GLY A 98 -3.05 -12.30 14.14
CA GLY A 98 -3.89 -11.33 14.84
C GLY A 98 -4.11 -10.08 13.98
N VAL A 99 -5.03 -9.25 14.45
CA VAL A 99 -5.24 -7.91 13.92
C VAL A 99 -5.29 -6.92 15.08
N ASP A 100 -4.83 -5.71 14.83
CA ASP A 100 -5.00 -4.56 15.72
C ASP A 100 -5.49 -3.37 14.90
N ALA A 101 -6.15 -2.42 15.55
CA ALA A 101 -6.71 -1.27 14.86
C ALA A 101 -6.58 0.01 15.69
N SER A 102 -6.35 1.12 14.99
CA SER A 102 -6.50 2.45 15.56
C SER A 102 -7.52 3.28 14.76
N VAL A 103 -8.25 4.14 15.47
CA VAL A 103 -9.30 4.98 14.89
C VAL A 103 -8.98 6.45 15.15
N ALA A 104 -8.86 7.20 14.06
CA ALA A 104 -8.74 8.66 14.08
C ALA A 104 -10.06 9.30 13.64
N GLU A 105 -10.65 10.11 14.52
CA GLU A 105 -11.97 10.71 14.29
C GLU A 105 -11.87 12.24 14.14
N THR A 106 -12.64 12.74 13.17
CA THR A 106 -12.96 14.17 13.01
C THR A 106 -14.48 14.33 12.94
N ASP A 107 -14.96 15.57 12.83
CA ASP A 107 -16.37 15.87 12.61
C ASP A 107 -16.91 15.33 11.27
N LYS A 108 -16.01 14.99 10.33
CA LYS A 108 -16.36 14.57 8.96
C LYS A 108 -15.94 13.14 8.62
N THR A 109 -14.95 12.59 9.32
CA THR A 109 -14.33 11.33 8.93
C THR A 109 -14.03 10.44 10.13
N VAL A 110 -14.07 9.14 9.88
CA VAL A 110 -13.57 8.08 10.75
C VAL A 110 -12.52 7.33 9.93
N THR A 111 -11.24 7.56 10.22
CA THR A 111 -10.14 6.88 9.52
C THR A 111 -9.66 5.72 10.37
N VAL A 112 -9.71 4.52 9.80
CA VAL A 112 -9.29 3.27 10.45
C VAL A 112 -7.94 2.85 9.88
N GLU A 113 -6.94 2.70 10.74
CA GLU A 113 -5.71 1.98 10.43
C GLU A 113 -5.84 0.56 10.97
N LEU A 114 -5.93 -0.42 10.07
CA LEU A 114 -5.94 -1.83 10.42
C LEU A 114 -4.55 -2.41 10.19
N ARG A 115 -4.07 -3.21 11.14
CA ARG A 115 -2.76 -3.85 11.10
C ARG A 115 -2.93 -5.33 11.33
N SER A 116 -2.12 -6.14 10.66
CA SER A 116 -2.02 -7.58 10.91
C SER A 116 -0.60 -7.95 11.30
N GLY A 117 -0.46 -9.09 11.98
CA GLY A 117 0.83 -9.68 12.31
C GLY A 117 0.65 -11.09 12.82
N THR A 118 1.77 -11.74 13.14
CA THR A 118 1.75 -13.04 13.79
C THR A 118 1.32 -12.85 15.24
N ARG A 119 0.43 -13.69 15.76
CA ARG A 119 0.11 -13.63 17.19
C ARG A 119 1.35 -13.93 18.02
N ALA A 120 1.49 -13.28 19.18
CA ALA A 120 2.65 -13.51 20.05
C ALA A 120 2.82 -14.99 20.42
N ASP A 121 1.70 -15.66 20.75
CA ASP A 121 1.61 -17.10 21.06
C ASP A 121 1.74 -18.04 19.86
N ALA A 122 1.84 -17.50 18.65
CA ALA A 122 1.98 -18.24 17.40
C ALA A 122 3.35 -18.12 16.75
N THR A 123 4.25 -17.34 17.33
CA THR A 123 5.61 -17.16 16.81
C THR A 123 6.34 -18.51 16.73
N GLY A 124 6.89 -18.83 15.56
CA GLY A 124 7.64 -20.08 15.33
C GLY A 124 6.79 -21.34 15.16
N ARG A 125 5.45 -21.23 15.15
CA ARG A 125 4.56 -22.36 14.84
C ARG A 125 4.39 -22.55 13.33
N MET A 126 3.98 -23.75 12.94
CA MET A 126 3.60 -24.04 11.56
C MET A 126 2.20 -23.49 11.29
N CYS A 127 2.13 -22.41 10.52
CA CYS A 127 0.89 -21.75 10.14
C CYS A 127 0.53 -22.08 8.69
N THR A 128 -0.76 -22.35 8.44
CA THR A 128 -1.25 -22.62 7.08
C THR A 128 -1.39 -21.31 6.29
N MET A 129 -1.16 -21.37 4.97
CA MET A 129 -1.34 -20.23 4.07
C MET A 129 -2.79 -20.15 3.57
N ILE A 130 -3.74 -19.91 4.48
CA ILE A 130 -5.16 -19.75 4.15
C ILE A 130 -5.58 -18.32 4.50
N ALA A 131 -6.23 -17.65 3.55
CA ALA A 131 -6.90 -16.37 3.80
C ALA A 131 -8.33 -16.62 4.30
N VAL A 132 -8.67 -15.94 5.39
CA VAL A 132 -9.99 -15.93 6.01
C VAL A 132 -10.58 -14.54 5.85
N PHE A 133 -11.87 -14.49 5.53
CA PHE A 133 -12.63 -13.26 5.58
C PHE A 133 -13.01 -12.96 7.04
N GLY A 134 -12.44 -11.91 7.60
CA GLY A 134 -12.56 -11.50 8.99
C GLY A 134 -13.41 -10.25 9.16
N THR A 135 -13.95 -10.08 10.36
CA THR A 135 -14.70 -8.90 10.80
C THR A 135 -14.15 -8.43 12.15
N LEU A 136 -13.92 -7.12 12.30
CA LEU A 136 -13.53 -6.50 13.57
C LEU A 136 -14.51 -5.38 13.90
N GLU A 137 -15.11 -5.44 15.08
CA GLU A 137 -15.91 -4.32 15.62
C GLU A 137 -15.01 -3.28 16.26
N LEU A 138 -15.26 -2.01 15.93
CA LEU A 138 -14.49 -0.87 16.39
C LEU A 138 -15.42 0.12 17.09
N PRO A 139 -15.19 0.40 18.39
CA PRO A 139 -15.89 1.49 19.07
C PRO A 139 -15.41 2.84 18.52
N LEU A 140 -16.33 3.80 18.47
CA LEU A 140 -16.09 5.19 18.12
C LEU A 140 -16.26 6.06 19.37
N LYS A 141 -15.59 7.22 19.40
CA LYS A 141 -15.69 8.23 20.45
C LYS A 141 -16.97 9.06 20.34
N SER A 142 -17.52 9.17 19.14
CA SER A 142 -18.75 9.90 18.83
C SER A 142 -19.63 9.07 17.87
N PRO A 143 -20.94 9.34 17.77
CA PRO A 143 -21.80 8.72 16.78
C PRO A 143 -21.27 8.86 15.34
N LEU A 144 -21.42 7.84 14.51
CA LEU A 144 -20.96 7.84 13.11
C LEU A 144 -21.67 8.93 12.31
N GLY A 145 -22.99 9.05 12.43
CA GLY A 145 -23.78 10.04 11.69
C GLY A 145 -23.53 9.98 10.17
N ASN A 146 -23.20 11.14 9.60
CA ASN A 146 -22.88 11.28 8.17
C ASN A 146 -21.36 11.24 7.88
N ARG A 147 -20.54 10.83 8.86
CA ARG A 147 -19.09 10.83 8.70
C ARG A 147 -18.67 9.74 7.73
N GLN A 148 -17.69 10.06 6.89
CA GLN A 148 -17.12 9.10 5.95
C GLN A 148 -16.15 8.17 6.66
N VAL A 149 -16.30 6.86 6.45
CA VAL A 149 -15.33 5.86 6.90
C VAL A 149 -14.24 5.71 5.84
N LEU A 150 -12.98 5.75 6.27
CA LEU A 150 -11.79 5.72 5.41
C LEU A 150 -10.79 4.67 5.89
N SER A 151 -10.06 4.06 4.95
CA SER A 151 -8.85 3.29 5.24
C SER A 151 -7.64 4.21 5.32
N ALA A 152 -6.72 3.94 6.25
CA ALA A 152 -5.43 4.63 6.32
C ALA A 152 -4.43 4.18 5.24
N VAL A 153 -4.72 3.10 4.51
CA VAL A 153 -3.91 2.53 3.41
C VAL A 153 -4.69 2.34 2.12
#